data_AF-A0A5M3WIG3-F1
#
_entry.id   AF-A0A5M3WIG3-F1
#
_cell.length_a   1.000
_cell.length_b   1.000
_cell.length_c   1.000
_cell.angle_alpha   90.00
_cell.angle_beta   90.00
_cell.angle_gamma   90.00
#
_symmetry.space_group_name_H-M   'P 1'
#
loop_
_entity.id
_entity.type
_entity.pdbx_description
1 polymer ?
#
loop_
_entity_poly.entity_id
_entity_poly.type
_entity_poly.pdbx_seq_one_letter_code
_entity_poly.pdbx_strand_id
1 'polypeptide(L)'
;MNGSHAPHGILVRDESADRVRCHECGRWFRALGAHVRVHGLTAGEYRERFGLLATKPLTSREVSATRRRIARSSYQRSARTRSDLAVGQSLARTGELAEAARKPEVSPQRRAAQLAALQAGRRSRRTAVDQVLVDALRTRDHADVGEGLRALYVVRQSSVEALAAELGTSRRAIRRALVASGIELRASGVNTDAGRRSRVERNLVRAAERVGALDVREWLREKRAEGWTLARLSAAVGRSVPWVRALL
;
A
#
# COMPACT_ATOMS: atom_id res chain seq x y z
N MET A 1 21.46 -12.37 -9.29
CA MET A 1 19.98 -12.31 -9.41
C MET A 1 19.37 -12.09 -8.02
N ASN A 2 19.35 -10.86 -7.51
CA ASN A 2 18.92 -10.56 -6.14
C ASN A 2 17.53 -9.90 -6.14
N GLY A 3 16.52 -10.68 -6.51
CA GLY A 3 15.12 -10.26 -6.39
C GLY A 3 14.65 -10.44 -4.95
N SER A 4 14.34 -9.35 -4.25
CA SER A 4 13.81 -9.40 -2.88
C SER A 4 12.53 -10.24 -2.83
N HIS A 5 12.56 -11.34 -2.07
CA HIS A 5 11.49 -12.35 -2.05
C HIS A 5 10.30 -11.99 -1.16
N ALA A 6 10.49 -11.25 -0.07
CA ALA A 6 9.42 -10.58 0.70
C ALA A 6 10.08 -9.53 1.61
N PRO A 7 9.41 -8.39 1.91
CA PRO A 7 9.97 -7.40 2.82
C PRO A 7 10.09 -7.94 4.25
N HIS A 8 11.22 -7.64 4.91
CA HIS A 8 11.42 -7.97 6.32
C HIS A 8 10.29 -7.40 7.21
N GLY A 9 9.91 -8.16 8.23
CA GLY A 9 8.83 -7.84 9.16
C GLY A 9 7.42 -8.13 8.62
N ILE A 10 7.28 -8.51 7.35
CA ILE A 10 5.98 -8.71 6.71
C ILE A 10 5.93 -10.09 6.05
N LEU A 11 5.11 -10.98 6.60
CA LEU A 11 4.78 -12.22 5.91
C LEU A 11 3.77 -11.95 4.79
N VAL A 12 4.27 -11.86 3.56
CA VAL A 12 3.46 -11.63 2.36
C VAL A 12 2.51 -12.81 2.11
N ARG A 13 1.26 -12.47 1.80
CA ARG A 13 0.18 -13.42 1.52
C ARG A 13 -0.42 -13.13 0.16
N ASP A 14 -0.73 -14.20 -0.55
CA ASP A 14 -1.59 -14.19 -1.73
C ASP A 14 -2.99 -14.50 -1.21
N GLU A 15 -3.89 -13.51 -1.30
CA GLU A 15 -5.26 -13.64 -0.78
C GLU A 15 -6.15 -14.47 -1.69
N SER A 16 -5.90 -14.48 -3.01
CA SER A 16 -6.71 -15.28 -3.94
C SER A 16 -6.31 -16.75 -3.93
N ALA A 17 -5.01 -17.05 -3.80
CA ALA A 17 -4.55 -18.44 -3.74
C ALA A 17 -4.37 -19.00 -2.32
N ASP A 18 -4.62 -18.20 -1.28
CA ASP A 18 -4.36 -18.51 0.14
C ASP A 18 -2.96 -19.13 0.37
N ARG A 19 -1.92 -18.42 -0.08
CA ARG A 19 -0.52 -18.83 0.07
C ARG A 19 0.30 -17.76 0.78
N VAL A 20 1.41 -18.18 1.38
CA VAL A 20 2.43 -17.34 2.00
C VAL A 20 3.74 -17.46 1.23
N ARG A 21 4.44 -16.35 1.05
CA ARG A 21 5.71 -16.30 0.31
C ARG A 21 6.89 -16.50 1.25
N CYS A 22 7.87 -17.32 0.84
CA CYS A 22 9.12 -17.48 1.57
C CYS A 22 10.07 -16.29 1.32
N HIS A 23 10.66 -15.74 2.37
CA HIS A 23 11.65 -14.66 2.30
C HIS A 23 13.03 -15.10 1.77
N GLU A 24 13.39 -16.38 1.88
CA GLU A 24 14.69 -16.88 1.42
C GLU A 24 14.67 -17.14 -0.10
N CYS A 25 13.67 -17.89 -0.58
CA CYS A 25 13.61 -18.38 -1.96
C CYS A 25 12.45 -17.84 -2.80
N GLY A 26 11.55 -17.03 -2.22
CA GLY A 26 10.45 -16.40 -2.95
C GLY A 26 9.31 -17.27 -3.39
N ARG A 27 9.37 -18.59 -3.14
CA ARG A 27 8.33 -19.53 -3.53
C ARG A 27 7.11 -19.41 -2.61
N TRP A 28 5.95 -19.81 -3.12
CA TRP A 28 4.66 -19.73 -2.47
C TRP A 28 4.25 -21.07 -1.86
N PHE A 29 3.73 -21.05 -0.64
CA PHE A 29 3.35 -22.26 0.11
C PHE A 29 2.08 -22.03 0.92
N ARG A 30 1.33 -23.09 1.24
CA ARG A 30 0.23 -23.01 2.22
C ARG A 30 0.76 -23.07 3.67
N ALA A 31 1.92 -23.68 3.87
CA ALA A 31 2.60 -23.76 5.16
C ALA A 31 4.12 -23.75 4.98
N LEU A 32 4.80 -22.74 5.53
CA LEU A 32 6.26 -22.63 5.45
C LEU A 32 6.98 -23.48 6.50
N GLY A 33 6.31 -23.91 7.56
CA GLY A 33 6.97 -24.55 8.71
C GLY A 33 7.84 -25.75 8.36
N ALA A 34 7.44 -26.57 7.38
CA ALA A 34 8.29 -27.64 6.86
C ALA A 34 9.32 -27.13 5.85
N HIS A 35 8.92 -26.20 4.98
CA HIS A 35 9.79 -25.65 3.94
C HIS A 35 11.02 -24.92 4.50
N VAL A 36 10.89 -24.17 5.58
CA VAL A 36 12.03 -23.39 6.14
C VAL A 36 13.18 -24.28 6.60
N ARG A 37 12.93 -25.56 6.88
CA ARG A 37 13.98 -26.53 7.21
C ARG A 37 14.90 -26.84 6.02
N VAL A 38 14.41 -26.70 4.79
CA VAL A 38 15.24 -26.80 3.57
C VAL A 38 16.32 -25.72 3.56
N HIS A 39 16.10 -24.61 4.26
CA HIS A 39 17.07 -23.53 4.44
C HIS A 39 17.89 -23.68 5.74
N GLY A 40 17.81 -24.83 6.41
CA GLY A 40 18.48 -25.06 7.69
C GLY A 40 17.93 -24.25 8.85
N LEU A 41 16.71 -23.70 8.73
CA LEU A 41 16.10 -22.84 9.75
C LEU A 41 14.94 -23.56 10.45
N THR A 42 14.88 -23.38 11.77
CA THR A 42 13.66 -23.61 12.54
C THR A 42 12.65 -22.48 12.27
N ALA A 43 11.38 -22.71 12.61
CA ALA A 43 10.36 -21.66 12.52
C ALA A 43 10.65 -20.46 13.45
N GLY A 44 11.35 -20.67 14.57
CA GLY A 44 11.77 -19.60 15.47
C GLY A 44 12.84 -18.72 14.83
N GLU A 45 13.93 -19.34 14.40
CA GLU A 45 15.05 -18.65 13.73
C GLU A 45 14.60 -17.95 12.45
N TYR A 46 13.71 -18.57 11.66
CA TYR A 46 13.13 -17.95 10.48
C TYR A 46 12.40 -16.64 10.82
N ARG A 47 11.59 -16.64 11.89
CA ARG A 47 10.88 -15.42 12.31
C ARG A 47 11.86 -14.35 12.77
N GLU A 48 12.85 -14.72 13.57
CA GLU A 48 13.87 -13.80 14.06
C GLU A 48 14.69 -13.19 12.91
N ARG A 49 15.24 -14.02 12.03
CA ARG A 49 16.03 -13.61 10.86
C ARG A 49 15.28 -12.62 9.96
N PHE A 50 13.98 -12.86 9.75
CA PHE A 50 13.15 -12.01 8.89
C PHE A 50 12.33 -10.96 9.65
N GLY A 51 12.57 -10.77 10.95
CA GLY A 51 11.92 -9.73 11.76
C GLY A 51 10.41 -9.92 11.99
N LEU A 52 9.91 -11.16 11.87
CA LEU A 52 8.51 -11.49 12.16
C LEU A 52 8.29 -11.63 13.67
N LEU A 53 7.09 -11.26 14.14
CA LEU A 53 6.68 -11.52 15.53
C LEU A 53 6.82 -13.01 15.86
N ALA A 54 7.29 -13.36 17.06
CA ALA A 54 7.49 -14.74 17.48
C ALA A 54 6.23 -15.62 17.33
N THR A 55 5.05 -15.03 17.55
CA THR A 55 3.74 -15.69 17.43
C THR A 55 3.15 -15.63 16.01
N LYS A 56 3.83 -14.99 15.05
CA LYS A 56 3.33 -14.86 13.68
C LYS A 56 3.18 -16.25 13.04
N PRO A 57 1.97 -16.61 12.56
CA PRO A 57 1.76 -17.89 11.89
C PRO A 57 2.45 -17.89 10.52
N LEU A 58 3.29 -18.89 10.28
CA LEU A 58 3.99 -19.13 9.01
C LEU A 58 3.15 -19.97 8.02
N THR A 59 1.83 -19.87 8.13
CA THR A 59 0.83 -20.64 7.39
C THR A 59 -0.19 -19.72 6.77
N SER A 60 -0.89 -20.21 5.74
CA SER A 60 -2.03 -19.54 5.11
C SER A 60 -3.18 -19.31 6.10
N ARG A 61 -4.17 -18.48 5.72
CA ARG A 61 -5.29 -18.17 6.63
C ARG A 61 -6.15 -19.41 6.85
N GLU A 62 -6.46 -20.14 5.79
CA GLU A 62 -7.30 -21.34 5.87
C GLU A 62 -6.65 -22.43 6.71
N VAL A 63 -5.35 -22.70 6.50
CA VAL A 63 -4.60 -23.68 7.31
C VAL A 63 -4.62 -23.28 8.78
N SER A 64 -4.45 -21.99 9.08
CA SER A 64 -4.49 -21.48 10.45
C SER A 64 -5.89 -21.63 11.07
N ALA A 65 -6.95 -21.34 10.31
CA ALA A 65 -8.34 -21.47 10.74
C ALA A 65 -8.73 -22.93 11.01
N THR A 66 -8.36 -23.84 10.10
CA THR A 66 -8.61 -25.28 10.25
C THR A 66 -7.90 -25.84 11.48
N ARG A 67 -6.62 -25.51 11.70
CA ARG A 67 -5.89 -25.92 12.91
C ARG A 67 -6.56 -25.42 14.19
N ARG A 68 -7.02 -24.17 14.19
CA ARG A 68 -7.77 -23.61 15.33
C ARG A 68 -9.08 -24.37 15.58
N ARG A 69 -9.82 -24.71 14.53
CA ARG A 69 -11.08 -25.47 14.64
C ARG A 69 -10.85 -26.86 15.23
N ILE A 70 -9.83 -27.57 14.74
CA ILE A 70 -9.46 -28.90 15.23
C ILE A 70 -9.05 -28.82 16.71
N ALA A 71 -8.17 -27.88 17.07
CA ALA A 71 -7.73 -27.69 18.45
C ALA A 71 -8.91 -27.39 19.39
N ARG A 72 -9.83 -26.51 18.97
CA ARG A 72 -11.02 -26.17 19.75
C ARG A 72 -11.96 -27.37 19.93
N SER A 73 -12.22 -28.11 18.84
CA SER A 73 -13.05 -29.32 18.89
C SER A 73 -12.45 -30.40 19.78
N SER A 74 -11.12 -30.62 19.68
CA SER A 74 -10.41 -31.55 20.55
C SER A 74 -10.54 -31.18 22.03
N TYR A 75 -10.32 -29.91 22.38
CA TYR A 75 -10.49 -29.41 23.74
C TYR A 75 -11.93 -29.57 24.27
N GLN A 76 -12.93 -29.29 23.44
CA GLN A 76 -14.33 -29.40 23.83
C GLN A 76 -14.78 -30.85 24.06
N ARG A 77 -14.29 -31.79 23.24
CA ARG A 77 -14.77 -33.18 23.26
C ARG A 77 -13.98 -34.11 24.17
N SER A 78 -12.74 -33.78 24.53
CA SER A 78 -11.84 -34.68 25.26
C SER A 78 -11.55 -34.19 26.66
N ALA A 79 -12.02 -34.95 27.66
CA ALA A 79 -11.70 -34.69 29.08
C ALA A 79 -10.19 -34.81 29.35
N ARG A 80 -9.53 -35.81 28.72
CA ARG A 80 -8.08 -35.97 28.79
C ARG A 80 -7.34 -34.73 28.29
N THR A 81 -7.73 -34.20 27.13
CA THR A 81 -7.11 -32.99 26.56
C THR A 81 -7.29 -31.77 27.47
N ARG A 82 -8.43 -31.64 28.16
CA ARG A 82 -8.61 -30.59 29.16
C ARG A 82 -7.68 -30.77 30.36
N SER A 83 -7.55 -32.01 30.85
CA SER A 83 -6.67 -32.36 31.96
C SER A 83 -5.20 -32.07 31.61
N ASP A 84 -4.73 -32.54 30.45
CA ASP A 84 -3.35 -32.36 29.98
C ASP A 84 -2.98 -30.88 29.87
N LEU A 85 -3.94 -30.01 29.53
CA LEU A 85 -3.72 -28.57 29.39
C LEU A 85 -3.97 -27.78 30.68
N ALA A 86 -4.56 -28.38 31.73
CA ALA A 86 -5.00 -27.68 32.93
C ALA A 86 -3.82 -27.01 33.68
N VAL A 87 -2.69 -27.71 33.77
CA VAL A 87 -1.45 -27.17 34.39
C VAL A 87 -0.99 -25.92 33.65
N GLY A 88 -0.85 -26.01 32.32
CA GLY A 88 -0.45 -24.85 31.50
C GLY A 88 -1.44 -23.69 31.59
N GLN A 89 -2.74 -23.98 31.68
CA GLN A 89 -3.79 -22.96 31.88
C GLN A 89 -3.72 -22.31 33.26
N SER A 90 -3.29 -23.03 34.30
CA SER A 90 -3.05 -22.47 35.62
C SER A 90 -1.85 -21.53 35.60
N LEU A 91 -0.71 -22.00 35.09
CA LEU A 91 0.51 -21.20 34.95
C LEU A 91 0.31 -19.94 34.09
N ALA A 92 -0.53 -20.04 33.05
CA ALA A 92 -0.89 -18.88 32.23
C ALA A 92 -1.75 -17.86 32.99
N ARG A 93 -2.64 -18.31 33.88
CA ARG A 93 -3.49 -17.45 34.71
C ARG A 93 -2.71 -16.77 35.83
N THR A 94 -1.75 -17.46 36.44
CA THR A 94 -0.89 -16.91 37.50
C THR A 94 0.23 -16.01 36.94
N GLY A 95 0.46 -16.04 35.63
CA GLY A 95 1.50 -15.26 34.97
C GLY A 95 2.88 -15.95 34.96
N GLU A 96 3.03 -17.08 35.67
CA GLU A 96 4.27 -17.88 35.69
C GLU A 96 4.70 -18.32 34.29
N LEU A 97 3.75 -18.63 33.41
CA LEU A 97 4.05 -19.00 32.03
C LEU A 97 4.61 -17.81 31.23
N ALA A 98 4.15 -16.59 31.52
CA ALA A 98 4.68 -15.37 30.91
C ALA A 98 6.08 -15.05 31.45
N GLU A 99 6.30 -15.26 32.74
CA GLU A 99 7.59 -15.07 33.39
C GLU A 99 8.64 -16.05 32.87
N ALA A 100 8.29 -17.35 32.79
CA ALA A 100 9.14 -18.37 32.19
C ALA A 100 9.40 -18.14 30.69
N ALA A 101 8.45 -17.51 29.99
CA ALA A 101 8.59 -17.15 28.58
C ALA A 101 9.31 -15.80 28.37
N ARG A 102 9.59 -15.01 29.43
CA ARG A 102 10.41 -13.81 29.29
C ARG A 102 11.77 -14.25 28.79
N LYS A 103 12.09 -13.86 27.56
CA LYS A 103 13.47 -13.92 27.09
C LYS A 103 14.28 -12.98 28.00
N PRO A 104 15.53 -13.36 28.35
CA PRO A 104 16.42 -12.45 29.05
C PRO A 104 16.51 -11.13 28.28
N GLU A 105 16.72 -10.04 29.02
CA GLU A 105 16.82 -8.71 28.44
C GLU A 105 17.78 -8.74 27.26
N VAL A 106 17.27 -8.35 26.09
CA VAL A 106 18.10 -8.28 24.87
C VAL A 106 19.18 -7.24 25.16
N SER A 107 20.44 -7.65 25.12
CA SER A 107 21.55 -6.76 25.45
C SER A 107 21.41 -5.43 24.67
N PRO A 108 21.76 -4.29 25.29
CA PRO A 108 21.70 -3.00 24.61
C PRO A 108 22.39 -3.02 23.24
N GLN A 109 23.48 -3.78 23.08
CA GLN A 109 24.16 -3.94 21.79
C GLN A 109 23.29 -4.65 20.74
N ARG A 110 22.59 -5.75 21.10
CA ARG A 110 21.68 -6.43 20.16
C ARG A 110 20.50 -5.55 19.77
N ARG A 111 19.93 -4.80 20.71
CA ARG A 111 18.85 -3.84 20.41
C ARG A 111 19.32 -2.74 19.47
N ALA A 112 20.51 -2.20 19.69
CA ALA A 112 21.13 -1.21 18.81
C ALA A 112 21.37 -1.78 17.40
N ALA A 113 21.90 -3.01 17.29
CA ALA A 113 22.11 -3.68 16.02
C ALA A 113 20.79 -3.90 15.25
N GLN A 114 19.72 -4.32 15.95
CA GLN A 114 18.41 -4.51 15.33
C GLN A 114 17.81 -3.19 14.83
N LEU A 115 17.94 -2.11 15.60
CA LEU A 115 17.52 -0.77 15.17
C LEU A 115 18.33 -0.29 13.95
N ALA A 116 19.65 -0.50 13.96
CA ALA A 116 20.52 -0.15 12.85
C ALA A 116 20.13 -0.92 11.57
N ALA A 117 19.84 -2.22 11.68
CA ALA A 117 19.38 -3.04 10.55
C ALA A 117 18.02 -2.56 10.00
N LEU A 118 17.06 -2.23 10.87
CA LEU A 118 15.77 -1.67 10.46
C LEU A 118 15.92 -0.32 9.76
N GLN A 119 16.80 0.56 10.28
CA GLN A 119 17.10 1.84 9.64
C GLN A 119 17.80 1.65 8.29
N ALA A 120 18.74 0.71 8.18
CA ALA A 120 19.38 0.35 6.93
C ALA A 120 18.34 -0.12 5.89
N GLY A 121 17.41 -1.00 6.28
CA GLY A 121 16.31 -1.42 5.41
C GLY A 121 15.41 -0.27 4.96
N ARG A 122 15.10 0.68 5.86
CA ARG A 122 14.35 1.90 5.49
C ARG A 122 15.14 2.77 4.50
N ARG A 123 16.46 2.90 4.67
CA ARG A 123 17.33 3.63 3.74
C ARG A 123 17.33 2.97 2.37
N SER A 124 17.55 1.65 2.29
CA SER A 124 17.55 0.92 1.01
C SER A 124 16.21 1.02 0.28
N ARG A 125 15.09 0.87 1.00
CA ARG A 125 13.76 1.04 0.40
C ARG A 125 13.53 2.46 -0.10
N ARG A 126 14.02 3.47 0.63
CA ARG A 126 13.97 4.87 0.19
C ARG A 126 14.78 5.07 -1.08
N THR A 127 16.02 4.60 -1.13
CA THR A 127 16.88 4.67 -2.31
C THR A 127 16.22 4.01 -3.52
N ALA A 128 15.59 2.85 -3.36
CA ALA A 128 14.87 2.20 -4.45
C ALA A 128 13.67 3.04 -4.96
N VAL A 129 12.90 3.67 -4.07
CA VAL A 129 11.80 4.57 -4.45
C VAL A 129 12.31 5.84 -5.13
N ASP A 130 13.44 6.38 -4.67
CA ASP A 130 14.08 7.54 -5.30
C ASP A 130 14.60 7.17 -6.70
N GLN A 131 15.16 5.98 -6.88
CA GLN A 131 15.60 5.49 -8.18
C GLN A 131 14.45 5.36 -9.18
N VAL A 132 13.29 4.85 -8.75
CA VAL A 132 12.08 4.80 -9.60
C VAL A 132 11.69 6.19 -10.10
N LEU A 133 11.79 7.22 -9.25
CA LEU A 133 11.52 8.60 -9.67
C LEU A 133 12.56 9.11 -10.67
N VAL A 134 13.85 8.85 -10.43
CA VAL A 134 14.93 9.22 -11.36
C VAL A 134 14.70 8.58 -12.73
N ASP A 135 14.42 7.28 -12.77
CA ASP A 135 14.20 6.53 -14.00
C ASP A 135 12.93 7.03 -14.74
N ALA A 136 11.86 7.33 -14.00
CA ALA A 136 10.63 7.87 -14.57
C ALA A 136 10.79 9.27 -15.19
N LEU A 137 11.70 10.09 -14.65
CA LEU A 137 12.03 11.40 -15.21
C LEU A 137 12.96 11.27 -16.42
N ARG A 138 13.95 10.38 -16.37
CA ARG A 138 14.85 10.10 -17.50
C ARG A 138 14.12 9.55 -18.72
N THR A 139 13.13 8.68 -18.53
CA THR A 139 12.28 8.18 -19.64
C THR A 139 11.43 9.27 -20.30
N ARG A 140 11.42 10.48 -19.74
CA ARG A 140 10.74 11.68 -20.26
C ARG A 140 11.73 12.79 -20.61
N ASP A 141 12.97 12.42 -20.91
CA ASP A 141 14.04 13.32 -21.35
C ASP A 141 14.43 14.39 -20.32
N HIS A 142 14.18 14.14 -19.03
CA HIS A 142 14.71 14.96 -17.96
C HIS A 142 16.01 14.35 -17.43
N ALA A 143 17.13 15.03 -17.67
CA ALA A 143 18.45 14.58 -17.26
C ALA A 143 18.63 14.69 -15.73
N ASP A 144 18.05 15.73 -15.14
CA ASP A 144 18.09 16.00 -13.71
C ASP A 144 16.70 15.95 -13.06
N VAL A 145 16.67 15.50 -11.79
CA VAL A 145 15.42 15.40 -11.02
C VAL A 145 14.84 16.78 -10.73
N GLY A 146 15.67 17.75 -10.34
CA GLY A 146 15.24 19.11 -10.05
C GLY A 146 14.74 19.83 -11.29
N GLU A 147 15.44 19.69 -12.42
CA GLU A 147 15.02 20.18 -13.72
C GLU A 147 13.64 19.62 -14.12
N GLY A 148 13.50 18.29 -14.14
CA GLY A 148 12.24 17.65 -14.51
C GLY A 148 11.09 18.02 -13.58
N LEU A 149 11.34 18.03 -12.26
CA LEU A 149 10.32 18.48 -11.31
C LEU A 149 9.96 19.95 -11.50
N ARG A 150 10.90 20.84 -11.84
CA ARG A 150 10.60 22.25 -12.13
C ARG A 150 9.76 22.38 -13.41
N ALA A 151 10.10 21.66 -14.47
CA ALA A 151 9.33 21.65 -15.71
C ALA A 151 7.89 21.17 -15.46
N LEU A 152 7.70 20.08 -14.73
CA LEU A 152 6.37 19.50 -14.53
C LEU A 152 5.57 20.22 -13.42
N TYR A 153 6.20 20.57 -12.30
CA TYR A 153 5.53 21.21 -11.16
C TYR A 153 5.43 22.72 -11.29
N VAL A 154 6.47 23.43 -11.71
CA VAL A 154 6.43 24.90 -11.76
C VAL A 154 5.86 25.35 -13.10
N VAL A 155 6.46 24.93 -14.20
CA VAL A 155 6.11 25.42 -15.55
C VAL A 155 4.75 24.86 -15.99
N ARG A 156 4.59 23.53 -16.00
CA ARG A 156 3.32 22.87 -16.36
C ARG A 156 2.26 22.94 -15.26
N GLN A 157 2.63 23.42 -14.08
CA GLN A 157 1.76 23.60 -12.91
C GLN A 157 1.02 22.32 -12.44
N SER A 158 1.58 21.13 -12.70
CA SER A 158 0.98 19.85 -12.29
C SER A 158 0.87 19.74 -10.76
N SER A 159 -0.17 19.11 -10.22
CA SER A 159 -0.27 18.85 -8.78
C SER A 159 0.65 17.70 -8.34
N VAL A 160 0.95 17.62 -7.05
CA VAL A 160 1.73 16.50 -6.48
C VAL A 160 1.02 15.17 -6.74
N GLU A 161 -0.31 15.16 -6.66
CA GLU A 161 -1.15 14.00 -6.98
C GLU A 161 -1.01 13.57 -8.44
N ALA A 162 -1.08 14.52 -9.37
CA ALA A 162 -0.94 14.23 -10.80
C ALA A 162 0.45 13.71 -11.14
N LEU A 163 1.49 14.34 -10.58
CA LEU A 163 2.88 13.89 -10.77
C LEU A 163 3.11 12.49 -10.18
N ALA A 164 2.56 12.21 -9.01
CA ALA A 164 2.68 10.89 -8.39
C ALA A 164 2.04 9.80 -9.27
N ALA A 165 0.86 10.08 -9.84
CA ALA A 165 0.19 9.16 -10.76
C ALA A 165 0.97 9.00 -12.08
N GLU A 166 1.41 10.10 -12.68
CA GLU A 166 2.12 10.12 -13.96
C GLU A 166 3.50 9.44 -13.87
N LEU A 167 4.24 9.67 -12.79
CA LEU A 167 5.60 9.14 -12.58
C LEU A 167 5.60 7.78 -11.84
N GLY A 168 4.44 7.20 -11.55
CA GLY A 168 4.33 5.88 -10.92
C GLY A 168 4.95 5.79 -9.51
N THR A 169 4.93 6.89 -8.75
CA THR A 169 5.54 6.98 -7.42
C THR A 169 4.58 7.51 -6.36
N SER A 170 5.03 7.57 -5.11
CA SER A 170 4.20 8.07 -4.00
C SER A 170 4.23 9.59 -3.90
N ARG A 171 3.12 10.21 -3.46
CA ARG A 171 3.05 11.65 -3.13
C ARG A 171 4.15 12.09 -2.16
N ARG A 172 4.49 11.23 -1.19
CA ARG A 172 5.56 11.48 -0.21
C ARG A 172 6.94 11.51 -0.88
N ALA A 173 7.18 10.70 -1.90
CA ALA A 173 8.41 10.73 -2.68
C ALA A 173 8.53 12.03 -3.49
N ILE A 174 7.46 12.43 -4.19
CA ILE A 174 7.42 13.69 -4.94
C ILE A 174 7.68 14.90 -4.02
N ARG A 175 6.98 15.01 -2.88
CA ARG A 175 7.19 16.13 -1.93
C ARG A 175 8.63 16.19 -1.41
N ARG A 176 9.21 15.04 -1.09
CA ARG A 176 10.61 14.97 -0.65
C ARG A 176 11.55 15.44 -1.75
N ALA A 177 11.36 14.97 -2.97
CA ALA A 177 12.21 15.33 -4.10
C ALA A 177 12.11 16.82 -4.44
N LEU A 178 10.90 17.40 -4.42
CA LEU A 178 10.70 18.85 -4.58
C LEU A 178 11.52 19.63 -3.55
N VAL A 179 11.40 19.28 -2.26
CA VAL A 179 12.16 19.94 -1.18
C VAL A 179 13.68 19.72 -1.35
N ALA A 180 14.11 18.51 -1.68
CA ALA A 180 15.53 18.19 -1.89
C ALA A 180 16.14 18.94 -3.08
N SER A 181 15.34 19.25 -4.10
CA SER A 181 15.72 20.06 -5.26
C SER A 181 15.52 21.57 -5.04
N GLY A 182 15.21 22.02 -3.82
CA GLY A 182 15.00 23.44 -3.51
C GLY A 182 13.74 24.04 -4.15
N ILE A 183 12.75 23.23 -4.49
CA ILE A 183 11.47 23.67 -5.05
C ILE A 183 10.44 23.78 -3.94
N GLU A 184 9.98 24.99 -3.69
CA GLU A 184 8.97 25.25 -2.67
C GLU A 184 7.63 24.58 -3.00
N LEU A 185 7.02 23.99 -1.96
CA LEU A 185 5.69 23.41 -2.08
C LEU A 185 4.66 24.54 -2.11
N ARG A 186 3.79 24.53 -3.11
CA ARG A 186 2.63 25.42 -3.15
C ARG A 186 1.76 25.23 -1.93
N ALA A 187 1.27 26.34 -1.38
CA ALA A 187 0.34 26.34 -0.26
C ALA A 187 -0.91 25.49 -0.57
N SER A 188 -1.40 24.79 0.45
CA SER A 188 -2.62 24.00 0.33
C SER A 188 -3.81 24.88 -0.03
N GLY A 189 -4.61 24.46 -1.01
CA GLY A 189 -5.82 25.18 -1.43
C GLY A 189 -5.60 26.21 -2.54
N VAL A 190 -4.36 26.54 -2.89
CA VAL A 190 -4.07 27.43 -4.04
C VAL A 190 -4.34 26.69 -5.34
N ASN A 191 -5.11 27.33 -6.22
CA ASN A 191 -5.56 26.73 -7.46
C ASN A 191 -4.68 27.14 -8.64
N THR A 192 -4.02 26.17 -9.27
CA THR A 192 -3.25 26.40 -10.51
C THR A 192 -4.15 26.41 -11.73
N ASP A 193 -3.68 27.00 -12.84
CA ASP A 193 -4.40 26.96 -14.12
C ASP A 193 -4.55 25.54 -14.65
N ALA A 194 -3.50 24.73 -14.53
CA ALA A 194 -3.57 23.31 -14.84
C ALA A 194 -4.62 22.59 -13.95
N GLY A 195 -4.69 22.94 -12.66
CA GLY A 195 -5.69 22.41 -11.74
C GLY A 195 -7.12 22.85 -12.10
N ARG A 196 -7.31 24.09 -12.55
CA ARG A 196 -8.57 24.60 -13.11
C ARG A 196 -8.98 23.80 -14.35
N ARG A 197 -8.10 23.69 -15.35
CA ARG A 197 -8.34 22.92 -16.59
C ARG A 197 -8.70 21.46 -16.30
N SER A 198 -7.91 20.78 -15.46
CA SER A 198 -8.17 19.37 -15.09
C SER A 198 -9.51 19.16 -14.37
N ARG A 199 -9.99 20.13 -13.57
CA ARG A 199 -11.34 20.04 -12.99
C ARG A 199 -12.43 20.25 -14.02
N VAL A 200 -12.24 21.19 -14.95
CA VAL A 200 -13.19 21.38 -16.06
C VAL A 200 -13.30 20.10 -16.88
N GLU A 201 -12.18 19.52 -17.28
CA GLU A 201 -12.12 18.25 -18.03
C GLU A 201 -12.79 17.10 -17.26
N ARG A 202 -12.44 16.87 -15.99
CA ARG A 202 -13.11 15.85 -15.16
C ARG A 202 -14.60 16.10 -15.01
N ASN A 203 -15.02 17.36 -14.95
CA ASN A 203 -16.43 17.69 -14.88
C ASN A 203 -17.16 17.38 -16.19
N LEU A 204 -16.52 17.62 -17.34
CA LEU A 204 -17.03 17.24 -18.67
C LEU A 204 -17.15 15.72 -18.80
N VAL A 205 -16.10 14.95 -18.46
CA VAL A 205 -16.11 13.48 -18.52
C VAL A 205 -17.23 12.91 -17.65
N ARG A 206 -17.33 13.33 -16.39
CA ARG A 206 -18.40 12.87 -15.49
C ARG A 206 -19.80 13.21 -15.99
N ALA A 207 -19.95 14.36 -16.64
CA ALA A 207 -21.22 14.79 -17.21
C ALA A 207 -21.57 13.94 -18.45
N ALA A 208 -20.59 13.62 -19.28
CA ALA A 208 -20.73 12.74 -20.45
C ALA A 208 -21.10 11.30 -20.03
N GLU A 209 -20.38 10.74 -19.05
CA GLU A 209 -20.67 9.41 -18.47
C GLU A 209 -22.11 9.32 -17.93
N ARG A 210 -22.58 10.37 -17.26
CA ARG A 210 -23.91 10.39 -16.65
C ARG A 210 -25.04 10.32 -17.68
N VAL A 211 -24.84 10.91 -18.86
CA VAL A 211 -25.84 10.93 -19.93
C VAL A 211 -25.53 9.90 -21.03
N GLY A 212 -24.50 9.07 -20.85
CA GLY A 212 -24.10 8.05 -21.82
C GLY A 212 -23.57 8.62 -23.14
N ALA A 213 -23.03 9.84 -23.12
CA ALA A 213 -22.50 10.50 -24.31
C ALA A 213 -20.98 10.39 -24.41
N LEU A 214 -20.45 10.41 -25.64
CA LEU A 214 -19.01 10.51 -25.89
C LEU A 214 -18.50 11.94 -25.73
N ASP A 215 -19.27 12.93 -26.20
CA ASP A 215 -19.03 14.36 -25.96
C ASP A 215 -20.28 15.03 -25.39
N VAL A 216 -20.16 15.53 -24.17
CA VAL A 216 -21.25 16.22 -23.49
C VAL A 216 -21.62 17.55 -24.17
N ARG A 217 -20.69 18.22 -24.85
CA ARG A 217 -20.96 19.49 -25.55
C ARG A 217 -21.84 19.26 -26.76
N GLU A 218 -21.55 18.23 -27.54
CA GLU A 218 -22.37 17.81 -28.68
C GLU A 218 -23.77 17.40 -28.20
N TRP A 219 -23.84 16.51 -27.21
CA TRP A 219 -25.10 16.06 -26.61
C TRP A 219 -25.96 17.23 -26.11
N LEU A 220 -25.34 18.23 -25.45
CA LEU A 220 -26.05 19.43 -24.99
C LEU A 220 -26.65 20.23 -26.14
N ARG A 221 -25.92 20.39 -27.26
CA ARG A 221 -26.39 21.13 -28.45
C ARG A 221 -27.53 20.39 -29.16
N GLU A 222 -27.41 19.07 -29.32
CA GLU A 222 -28.47 18.23 -29.88
C GLU A 222 -29.76 18.33 -29.07
N LYS A 223 -29.66 18.13 -27.75
CA LYS A 223 -30.83 18.24 -26.87
C LYS A 223 -31.40 19.64 -26.81
N ARG A 224 -30.56 20.67 -26.94
CA ARG A 224 -31.04 22.05 -27.07
C ARG A 224 -31.83 22.27 -28.36
N ALA A 225 -31.39 21.70 -29.48
CA ALA A 225 -32.11 21.74 -30.77
C ALA A 225 -33.44 20.95 -30.74
N GLU A 226 -33.50 19.86 -29.98
CA GLU A 226 -34.74 19.13 -29.66
C GLU A 226 -35.70 19.90 -28.72
N GLY A 227 -35.37 21.13 -28.34
CA GLY A 227 -36.22 21.99 -27.51
C GLY A 227 -36.07 21.82 -26.00
N TRP A 228 -35.06 21.08 -25.51
CA TRP A 228 -34.86 20.94 -24.07
C TRP A 228 -34.49 22.27 -23.41
N THR A 229 -35.05 22.52 -22.22
CA THR A 229 -34.75 23.71 -21.42
C THR A 229 -33.39 23.57 -20.70
N LEU A 230 -32.75 24.69 -20.37
CA LEU A 230 -31.49 24.69 -19.62
C LEU A 230 -31.61 23.97 -18.26
N ALA A 231 -32.76 24.07 -17.59
CA ALA A 231 -33.02 23.38 -16.33
C ALA A 231 -33.05 21.87 -16.49
N ARG A 232 -33.68 21.38 -17.57
CA ARG A 232 -33.73 19.94 -17.89
C ARG A 232 -32.36 19.40 -18.26
N LEU A 233 -31.59 20.14 -19.06
CA LEU A 233 -30.20 19.78 -19.40
C LEU A 233 -29.32 19.72 -18.15
N SER A 234 -29.41 20.74 -17.29
CA SER A 234 -28.72 20.85 -15.99
C SER A 234 -29.01 19.64 -15.09
N ALA A 235 -30.26 19.24 -14.96
CA ALA A 235 -30.66 18.06 -14.18
C ALA A 235 -30.10 16.75 -14.77
N ALA A 236 -30.14 16.59 -16.10
CA ALA A 236 -29.65 15.39 -16.78
C ALA A 236 -28.14 15.20 -16.57
N VAL A 237 -27.34 16.24 -16.83
CA VAL A 237 -25.87 16.18 -16.68
C VAL A 237 -25.40 16.33 -15.23
N GLY A 238 -26.30 16.64 -14.29
CA GLY A 238 -25.99 16.80 -12.87
C GLY A 238 -25.10 18.00 -12.56
N ARG A 239 -25.24 19.11 -13.31
CA ARG A 239 -24.45 20.35 -13.16
C ARG A 239 -25.35 21.57 -13.12
N SER A 240 -24.84 22.72 -12.70
CA SER A 240 -25.63 23.94 -12.58
C SER A 240 -26.02 24.53 -13.95
N VAL A 241 -27.13 25.26 -14.00
CA VAL A 241 -27.58 25.97 -15.21
C VAL A 241 -26.50 26.90 -15.79
N PRO A 242 -25.77 27.72 -14.99
CA PRO A 242 -24.67 28.54 -15.52
C PRO A 242 -23.55 27.72 -16.17
N TRP A 243 -23.24 26.52 -15.64
CA TRP A 243 -22.23 25.64 -16.23
C TRP A 243 -22.69 25.10 -17.58
N VAL A 244 -23.95 24.66 -17.70
CA VAL A 244 -24.53 24.22 -18.97
C VAL A 244 -24.54 25.36 -19.98
N ARG A 245 -24.94 26.57 -19.56
CA ARG A 245 -24.95 27.76 -20.41
C ARG A 245 -23.55 28.11 -20.94
N ALA A 246 -22.50 27.91 -20.15
CA ALA A 246 -21.13 28.18 -20.57
C ALA A 246 -20.56 27.17 -21.59
N LEU A 247 -21.29 26.09 -21.90
CA LEU A 247 -20.85 25.03 -22.80
C LEU A 247 -21.66 24.93 -24.09
N LEU A 248 -22.80 25.61 -24.16
CA LEU A 248 -23.64 25.78 -25.34
C LEU A 248 -23.11 26.94 -26.19
#